data_AF-A0A932C3H4-F1
#
_entry.id   AF-A0A932C3H4-F1
#
_cell.length_a   1.000
_cell.length_b   1.000
_cell.length_c   1.000
_cell.angle_alpha   90.00
_cell.angle_beta   90.00
_cell.angle_gamma   90.00
#
_symmetry.space_group_name_H-M   'P 1'
#
loop_
_entity.id
_entity.type
_entity.pdbx_description
1 polymer ?
#
loop_
_entity_poly.entity_id
_entity_poly.type
_entity_poly.pdbx_seq_one_letter_code
_entity_poly.pdbx_strand_id
1 'polypeptide(L)'
;MHAKAESLRGEPPPWREFARRRDGMVHAMEGGLWLHRHRWRGHPMAHLVSTDRERLLSYGRAVGLPERRLQFKPLRDPRTGERRDAWHWDLVGDFLPPAG
;
A
#
# COMPACT_ATOMS: atom_id res chain seq x y z
N MET A 1 3.97 22.63 -4.66
CA MET A 1 4.57 21.55 -5.46
C MET A 1 3.59 20.38 -5.49
N HIS A 2 2.69 20.36 -6.47
CA HIS A 2 1.77 19.25 -6.71
C HIS A 2 2.42 18.35 -7.77
N ALA A 3 2.92 17.19 -7.36
CA ALA A 3 3.17 16.13 -8.33
C ALA A 3 1.80 15.58 -8.72
N LYS A 4 1.23 16.13 -9.79
CA LYS A 4 0.10 15.53 -10.49
C LYS A 4 0.43 14.07 -10.76
N ALA A 5 -0.47 13.16 -10.38
CA ALA A 5 -0.50 11.77 -10.81
C ALA A 5 -0.82 11.64 -12.32
N GLU A 6 -0.25 12.52 -13.16
CA GLU A 6 -0.44 12.58 -14.60
C GLU A 6 0.93 12.44 -15.30
N SER A 7 1.51 11.24 -15.26
CA SER A 7 2.27 10.61 -16.36
C SER A 7 3.13 9.46 -15.85
N LEU A 8 2.56 8.26 -15.88
CA LEU A 8 3.30 7.02 -16.12
C LEU A 8 2.56 6.31 -17.26
N ARG A 9 2.61 6.86 -18.48
CA ARG A 9 2.14 6.13 -19.66
C ARG A 9 3.27 5.20 -20.11
N GLY A 10 3.29 3.98 -19.56
CA GLY A 10 4.15 2.90 -20.04
C GLY A 10 4.50 1.82 -19.01
N GLU A 11 4.63 2.19 -17.74
CA GLU A 11 5.05 1.26 -16.69
C GLU A 11 3.89 0.93 -15.74
N PRO A 12 3.78 -0.34 -15.30
CA PRO A 12 2.78 -0.72 -14.32
C PRO A 12 3.02 0.03 -13.00
N PRO A 13 1.96 0.32 -12.22
CA PRO A 13 2.13 0.97 -10.94
C PRO A 13 3.06 0.14 -10.03
N PRO A 14 3.83 0.78 -9.14
CA PRO A 14 4.76 0.09 -8.23
C PRO A 14 4.04 -0.71 -7.14
N TRP A 15 2.71 -0.68 -7.11
CA TRP A 15 1.84 -1.42 -6.21
C TRP A 15 0.92 -2.34 -6.99
N ARG A 16 0.44 -3.41 -6.34
CA ARG A 16 -0.46 -4.39 -6.95
C ARG A 16 -1.71 -4.59 -6.12
N GLU A 17 -2.84 -4.72 -6.81
CA GLU A 17 -4.11 -5.13 -6.24
C GLU A 17 -4.35 -6.62 -6.48
N PHE A 18 -5.14 -7.23 -5.60
CA PHE A 18 -5.48 -8.64 -5.68
C PHE A 18 -6.96 -8.82 -5.36
N ALA A 19 -7.65 -9.67 -6.11
CA ALA A 19 -9.04 -10.01 -5.86
C ALA A 19 -9.22 -10.71 -4.50
N ARG A 20 -8.26 -11.56 -4.12
CA ARG A 20 -8.26 -12.27 -2.84
C ARG A 20 -7.32 -11.58 -1.87
N ARG A 21 -7.84 -11.30 -0.68
CA ARG A 21 -7.06 -10.73 0.44
C ARG A 21 -5.82 -11.56 0.77
N ARG A 22 -5.92 -12.89 0.70
CA ARG A 22 -4.80 -13.82 0.97
C ARG A 22 -3.63 -13.58 0.02
N ASP A 23 -3.89 -13.40 -1.27
CA ASP A 23 -2.84 -13.27 -2.29
C ASP A 23 -2.11 -11.93 -2.12
N GLY A 24 -2.85 -10.87 -1.81
CA GLY A 24 -2.26 -9.58 -1.47
C GLY A 24 -1.43 -9.60 -0.17
N MET A 25 -1.87 -10.34 0.85
CA MET A 25 -1.05 -10.55 2.04
C MET A 25 0.25 -11.28 1.73
N VAL A 26 0.21 -12.35 0.91
CA VAL A 26 1.42 -13.06 0.49
C VAL A 26 2.36 -12.14 -0.27
N HIS A 27 1.84 -11.33 -1.20
CA HIS A 27 2.62 -10.34 -1.91
C HIS A 27 3.29 -9.33 -0.98
N ALA A 28 2.54 -8.80 0.00
CA ALA A 28 3.10 -7.89 1.02
C ALA A 28 4.18 -8.57 1.87
N MET A 29 4.01 -9.85 2.21
CA MET A 29 4.97 -10.66 2.98
C MET A 29 6.29 -10.89 2.23
N GLU A 30 6.24 -10.91 0.90
CA GLU A 30 7.40 -10.99 0.00
C GLU A 30 8.05 -9.63 -0.25
N GLY A 31 7.64 -8.58 0.48
CA GLY A 31 8.15 -7.22 0.32
C GLY A 31 7.51 -6.45 -0.84
N GLY A 32 6.45 -6.98 -1.46
CA GLY A 32 5.65 -6.26 -2.45
C GLY A 32 4.86 -5.11 -1.82
N LEU A 33 4.47 -4.12 -2.63
CA LEU A 33 3.53 -3.08 -2.22
C LEU A 33 2.12 -3.52 -2.57
N TRP A 34 1.39 -4.01 -1.57
CA TRP A 34 0.00 -4.40 -1.77
C TRP A 34 -0.94 -3.21 -1.52
N LEU A 35 -1.67 -2.81 -2.56
CA LEU A 35 -2.76 -1.85 -2.44
C LEU A 35 -4.07 -2.62 -2.16
N HIS A 36 -4.65 -2.42 -0.99
CA HIS A 36 -5.91 -3.04 -0.58
C HIS A 36 -7.00 -1.99 -0.44
N ARG A 37 -7.89 -1.92 -1.43
CA ARG A 37 -9.00 -0.95 -1.42
C ARG A 37 -10.07 -1.33 -0.39
N HIS A 38 -10.61 -0.33 0.28
CA HIS A 38 -11.66 -0.46 1.28
C HIS A 38 -12.59 0.76 1.24
N ARG A 39 -13.73 0.68 1.93
CA ARG A 39 -14.60 1.84 2.19
C ARG A 39 -14.75 2.04 3.68
N TRP A 40 -14.40 3.22 4.18
CA TRP A 40 -14.59 3.56 5.59
C TRP A 40 -15.66 4.63 5.75
N ARG A 41 -16.72 4.30 6.50
CA ARG A 41 -17.92 5.16 6.65
C ARG A 41 -18.45 5.68 5.31
N GLY A 42 -18.47 4.81 4.30
CA GLY A 42 -18.90 5.17 2.95
C GLY A 42 -17.87 5.91 2.09
N HIS A 43 -16.71 6.28 2.62
CA HIS A 43 -15.66 6.99 1.87
C HIS A 43 -14.64 6.00 1.28
N PRO A 44 -14.23 6.14 0.01
CA PRO A 44 -13.15 5.34 -0.57
C PRO A 44 -11.83 5.54 0.18
N MET A 45 -11.13 4.44 0.43
CA MET A 45 -9.77 4.43 0.98
C MET A 45 -9.00 3.22 0.47
N ALA A 46 -7.69 3.20 0.70
CA ALA A 46 -6.89 1.99 0.52
C ALA A 46 -5.83 1.89 1.61
N HIS A 47 -5.48 0.66 1.97
CA HIS A 47 -4.25 0.40 2.73
C HIS A 47 -3.15 0.05 1.74
N LEU A 48 -2.02 0.75 1.81
CA LEU A 48 -0.80 0.33 1.14
C LEU A 48 0.10 -0.38 2.15
N VAL A 49 0.44 -1.63 1.86
CA VAL A 49 0.96 -2.56 2.87
C VAL A 49 2.19 -3.30 2.37
N SER A 50 3.19 -3.44 3.23
CA SER A 50 4.39 -4.25 2.97
C SER A 50 5.12 -4.65 4.25
N THR A 51 5.85 -5.76 4.20
CA THR A 51 6.91 -6.09 5.18
C THR A 51 8.25 -5.42 4.84
N ASP A 52 8.37 -4.79 3.68
CA ASP A 52 9.52 -3.96 3.31
C ASP A 52 9.23 -2.48 3.65
N ARG A 53 9.74 -2.04 4.80
CA ARG A 53 9.57 -0.66 5.28
C ARG A 53 10.20 0.35 4.31
N GLU A 54 11.38 0.05 3.79
CA GLU A 54 12.14 0.98 2.96
C GLU A 54 11.45 1.21 1.63
N ARG A 55 10.87 0.17 1.04
CA ARG A 55 10.07 0.29 -0.18
C ARG A 55 8.82 1.15 0.02
N LEU A 56 8.12 1.01 1.15
CA LEU A 56 7.00 1.90 1.51
C LEU A 56 7.44 3.36 1.66
N LEU A 57 8.58 3.61 2.30
CA LEU A 57 9.12 4.96 2.47
C LEU A 57 9.57 5.56 1.14
N SER A 58 10.19 4.77 0.27
CA SER A 58 10.61 5.21 -1.06
C SER A 58 9.41 5.58 -1.93
N TYR A 59 8.37 4.74 -1.96
CA TYR A 59 7.10 5.10 -2.59
C TYR A 59 6.52 6.38 -1.96
N GLY A 60 6.46 6.44 -0.63
CA GLY A 60 5.90 7.58 0.09
C GLY A 60 6.60 8.89 -0.24
N ARG A 61 7.94 8.91 -0.28
CA ARG A 61 8.73 10.07 -0.71
C ARG A 61 8.40 10.49 -2.14
N ALA A 62 8.28 9.52 -3.07
CA ALA A 62 7.98 9.80 -4.47
C ALA A 62 6.61 10.46 -4.68
N VAL A 63 5.62 10.14 -3.83
CA VAL A 63 4.25 10.68 -3.95
C VAL A 63 3.88 11.70 -2.86
N GLY A 64 4.84 12.13 -2.03
CA GLY A 64 4.63 13.15 -0.99
C GLY A 64 3.87 12.67 0.26
N LEU A 65 3.86 11.37 0.55
CA LEU A 65 3.30 10.82 1.79
C LEU A 65 4.25 11.05 2.97
N PRO A 66 3.82 11.75 4.04
CA PRO A 66 4.69 12.06 5.17
C PRO A 66 4.96 10.88 6.10
N GLU A 67 6.22 10.45 6.25
CA GLU A 67 6.65 9.28 7.06
C GLU A 67 5.95 9.15 8.43
N ARG A 68 5.67 10.24 9.14
CA ARG A 68 4.95 10.24 10.43
C ARG A 68 3.57 9.56 10.42
N ARG A 69 2.95 9.38 9.26
CA ARG A 69 1.64 8.70 9.09
C ARG A 69 1.81 7.22 8.69
N LEU A 70 3.03 6.74 8.48
CA LEU A 70 3.33 5.32 8.33
C LEU A 70 3.08 4.61 9.66
N GLN A 71 2.23 3.60 9.64
CA GLN A 71 1.86 2.85 10.84
C GLN A 71 2.61 1.53 10.90
N PHE A 72 3.21 1.22 12.04
CA PHE A 72 3.69 -0.13 12.34
C PHE A 72 2.52 -1.01 12.80
N LYS A 73 2.27 -2.10 12.08
CA LYS A 73 1.19 -3.04 12.39
C LYS A 73 1.55 -4.43 11.88
N PRO A 74 2.08 -5.32 12.75
CA PRO A 74 2.47 -6.66 12.34
C PRO A 74 1.32 -7.43 11.70
N LEU A 75 1.62 -8.18 10.65
CA LEU A 75 0.68 -9.05 9.95
C LEU A 75 0.95 -10.51 10.29
N ARG A 76 -0.10 -11.32 10.29
CA ARG A 76 0.00 -12.77 10.39
C ARG A 76 0.19 -13.36 8.98
N ASP A 77 1.30 -14.03 8.72
CA ASP A 77 1.56 -14.69 7.44
C ASP A 77 0.48 -15.74 7.17
N PRO A 78 -0.29 -15.65 6.08
CA PRO A 78 -1.37 -16.60 5.80
C PRO A 78 -0.87 -17.98 5.33
N ARG A 79 0.44 -18.16 5.14
CA ARG A 79 1.08 -19.42 4.75
C ARG A 79 1.52 -20.22 5.99
N THR A 80 2.07 -19.54 6.99
CA THR A 80 2.67 -20.17 8.18
C THR A 80 1.92 -19.89 9.49
N GLY A 81 1.16 -18.80 9.54
CA GLY A 81 0.46 -18.35 10.74
C GLY A 81 1.32 -17.52 11.70
N GLU A 82 2.60 -17.28 11.39
CA GLU A 82 3.53 -16.48 12.18
C GLU A 82 3.26 -14.97 12.03
N ARG A 83 3.60 -14.16 13.03
CA ARG A 83 3.50 -12.70 12.93
C ARG A 83 4.83 -12.13 12.42
N ARG A 84 4.76 -11.26 11.43
CA ARG A 84 5.90 -10.51 10.89
C ARG A 84 5.65 -9.02 10.95
N ASP A 85 6.71 -8.27 11.18
CA ASP A 85 6.69 -6.82 11.13
C ASP A 85 6.21 -6.35 9.76
N ALA A 86 5.31 -5.38 9.77
CA ALA A 86 4.72 -4.82 8.57
C ALA A 86 4.31 -3.38 8.82
N TRP A 87 4.32 -2.59 7.75
CA TRP A 87 3.97 -1.18 7.79
C TRP A 87 2.84 -0.88 6.82
N HIS A 88 2.04 0.11 7.18
CA HIS A 88 0.80 0.43 6.51
C HIS A 88 0.66 1.94 6.33
N TRP A 89 0.08 2.30 5.18
CA TRP A 89 -0.40 3.64 4.90
C TRP A 89 -1.90 3.61 4.64
N ASP A 90 -2.64 4.46 5.35
CA ASP A 90 -4.05 4.69 5.05
C ASP A 90 -4.15 5.83 4.03
N LEU A 91 -4.47 5.46 2.79
CA LEU A 91 -4.57 6.34 1.65
C LEU A 91 -6.03 6.76 1.44
N VAL A 92 -6.24 8.07 1.36
CA VAL A 92 -7.55 8.71 1.21
C VAL A 92 -7.40 9.98 0.36
N GLY A 93 -8.50 10.45 -0.23
CA GLY A 93 -8.51 11.70 -1.00
C GLY A 93 -7.46 11.70 -2.10
N ASP A 94 -6.66 12.77 -2.17
CA ASP A 94 -5.63 12.96 -3.21
C ASP A 94 -4.51 11.91 -3.19
N PHE A 95 -4.35 11.18 -2.08
CA PHE A 95 -3.37 10.11 -1.96
C PHE A 95 -3.93 8.73 -2.32
N LEU A 96 -5.23 8.63 -2.58
CA LEU A 96 -5.85 7.39 -3.03
C LEU A 96 -5.63 7.26 -4.54
N PRO A 97 -4.88 6.25 -5.02
CA PRO A 97 -4.72 6.05 -6.46
C PRO A 97 -6.08 5.81 -7.13
N PRO A 98 -6.30 6.29 -8.36
CA PRO A 98 -7.53 6.02 -9.10
C PRO A 98 -7.76 4.52 -9.21
N ALA A 99 -9.03 4.09 -9.22
CA ALA A 99 -9.35 2.71 -9.57
C ALA A 99 -8.95 2.47 -11.04
N GLY A 100 -8.30 1.34 -11.30
CA GLY A 100 -8.03 0.86 -12.66
C GLY A 100 -9.23 0.17 -13.27
#